data_AF-S9QTC0-F1
#
_entry.id   AF-S9QTC0-F1
#
_cell.length_a   1.000
_cell.length_b   1.000
_cell.length_c   1.000
_cell.angle_alpha   90.00
_cell.angle_beta   90.00
_cell.angle_gamma   90.00
#
_symmetry.space_group_name_H-M   'P 1'
#
loop_
_entity.id
_entity.type
_entity.pdbx_description
1 polymer ?
#
loop_
_entity_poly.entity_id
_entity_poly.type
_entity_poly.pdbx_seq_one_letter_code
_entity_poly.pdbx_strand_id
1 'polypeptide(L)'
;MPTVKTHQSAGVTTHFSIDSAERVAWCNIETEGLGLYKGKKNIHAISISTQRADHWFPCFWLPWGGDKTYKVTLVDKRPFKVGGEPKIFLTAAVDGCSVFVEGTEEEPTVYHANAMGQNPSGFDLNTQRYAVRVDRSMLMRDRLLAIPEPKRGTGSGLRVAEGGDYMIDFLQALPPQEEQRLKDEAAQWLRKKKIQPGQGTAQGANGAVRDMGIQVEAHQGTVFGVKKNKRWSFYYQRRVSMKYSTPKSGRTDLSKTKNWNTYSMWLSAEVVKFWPTGGNEVPRITPLPNWPG
;
A
#
# COMPACT_ATOMS: atom_id res chain seq x y z
N MET A 1 3.79 -20.06 -1.46
CA MET A 1 2.59 -19.34 -1.93
C MET A 1 1.39 -20.21 -1.64
N PRO A 2 0.25 -19.66 -1.17
CA PRO A 2 -0.94 -20.46 -0.94
C PRO A 2 -1.53 -20.97 -2.27
N THR A 3 -2.13 -22.14 -2.23
CA THR A 3 -2.89 -22.75 -3.32
C THR A 3 -4.16 -21.94 -3.58
N VAL A 4 -4.50 -21.75 -4.85
CA VAL A 4 -5.67 -20.97 -5.27
C VAL A 4 -6.60 -21.79 -6.17
N LYS A 5 -7.91 -21.59 -5.97
CA LYS A 5 -8.96 -22.13 -6.83
C LYS A 5 -9.38 -21.05 -7.83
N THR A 6 -9.33 -21.38 -9.11
CA THR A 6 -9.80 -20.50 -10.19
C THR A 6 -11.31 -20.62 -10.31
N HIS A 7 -11.99 -19.48 -10.38
CA HIS A 7 -13.43 -19.41 -10.62
C HIS A 7 -13.70 -18.75 -11.97
N GLN A 8 -14.56 -19.38 -12.78
CA GLN A 8 -14.92 -18.91 -14.11
C GLN A 8 -16.43 -18.66 -14.19
N SER A 9 -16.83 -17.64 -14.94
CA SER A 9 -18.21 -17.36 -15.33
C SER A 9 -18.23 -17.10 -16.82
N ALA A 10 -19.10 -17.79 -17.57
CA ALA A 10 -19.16 -17.71 -19.04
C ALA A 10 -17.79 -17.88 -19.74
N GLY A 11 -16.92 -18.76 -19.22
CA GLY A 11 -15.58 -19.00 -19.77
C GLY A 11 -14.52 -17.95 -19.41
N VAL A 12 -14.88 -16.88 -18.70
CA VAL A 12 -13.96 -15.84 -18.24
C VAL A 12 -13.59 -16.10 -16.78
N THR A 13 -12.30 -16.12 -16.47
CA THR A 13 -11.82 -16.17 -15.08
C THR A 13 -12.26 -14.90 -14.35
N THR A 14 -13.14 -15.05 -13.36
CA THR A 14 -13.66 -13.92 -12.58
C THR A 14 -12.76 -13.61 -11.40
N HIS A 15 -12.26 -14.65 -10.70
CA HIS A 15 -11.39 -14.47 -9.54
C HIS A 15 -10.66 -15.75 -9.13
N PHE A 16 -9.68 -15.58 -8.22
CA PHE A 16 -8.90 -16.63 -7.56
C PHE A 16 -9.25 -16.65 -6.08
N SER A 17 -9.79 -17.76 -5.58
CA SER A 17 -10.05 -17.94 -4.14
C SER A 17 -8.87 -18.64 -3.48
N ILE A 18 -8.37 -18.08 -2.37
CA ILE A 18 -7.41 -18.79 -1.52
C ILE A 18 -8.09 -20.05 -0.95
N ASP A 19 -7.40 -21.20 -1.03
CA ASP A 19 -7.94 -22.43 -0.45
C ASP A 19 -8.24 -22.21 1.03
N SER A 20 -9.43 -22.66 1.46
CA SER A 20 -9.86 -22.63 2.85
C SER A 20 -8.85 -23.18 3.86
N ALA A 21 -8.09 -24.22 3.50
CA ALA A 21 -7.10 -24.83 4.39
C ALA A 21 -5.85 -23.95 4.56
N GLU A 22 -5.59 -23.03 3.62
CA GLU A 22 -4.36 -22.26 3.52
C GLU A 22 -4.57 -20.73 3.71
N ARG A 23 -5.77 -20.31 4.13
CA ARG A 23 -6.09 -18.88 4.33
C ARG A 23 -5.27 -18.23 5.44
N VAL A 24 -4.81 -19.04 6.39
CA VAL A 24 -4.03 -18.57 7.53
C VAL A 24 -2.56 -18.81 7.24
N ALA A 25 -1.83 -17.71 7.14
CA ALA A 25 -0.38 -17.69 7.15
C ALA A 25 0.15 -17.44 8.57
N TRP A 26 1.46 -17.53 8.71
CA TRP A 26 2.18 -17.12 9.90
C TRP A 26 2.88 -15.80 9.59
N CYS A 27 2.77 -14.85 10.52
CA CYS A 27 3.35 -13.53 10.43
C CYS A 27 4.37 -13.31 11.55
N ASN A 28 5.43 -12.56 11.25
CA ASN A 28 6.37 -12.04 12.23
C ASN A 28 6.61 -10.55 11.97
N ILE A 29 6.77 -9.77 13.04
CA ILE A 29 7.11 -8.35 12.96
C ILE A 29 8.60 -8.22 13.23
N GLU A 30 9.33 -7.77 12.22
CA GLU A 30 10.76 -7.52 12.31
C GLU A 30 10.99 -6.07 12.72
N THR A 31 11.41 -5.89 13.97
CA THR A 31 11.57 -4.56 14.58
C THR A 31 12.83 -3.84 14.11
N GLU A 32 13.84 -4.58 13.66
CA GLU A 32 15.07 -4.02 13.09
C GLU A 32 14.90 -3.59 11.62
N GLY A 33 13.80 -3.93 10.96
CA GLY A 33 13.60 -3.70 9.53
C GLY A 33 14.34 -4.70 8.63
N LEU A 34 13.92 -4.79 7.37
CA LEU A 34 14.47 -5.72 6.37
C LEU A 34 15.23 -5.01 5.26
N GLY A 35 16.28 -5.67 4.73
CA GLY A 35 17.02 -5.22 3.55
C GLY A 35 17.54 -3.78 3.69
N LEU A 36 17.14 -2.91 2.76
CA LEU A 36 17.50 -1.47 2.75
C LEU A 36 16.91 -0.67 3.94
N TYR A 37 16.07 -1.30 4.76
CA TYR A 37 15.46 -0.69 5.94
C TYR A 37 16.05 -1.21 7.25
N LYS A 38 17.03 -2.13 7.21
CA LYS A 38 17.67 -2.65 8.42
C LYS A 38 18.30 -1.52 9.24
N GLY A 39 18.06 -1.50 10.55
CA GLY A 39 18.52 -0.49 11.51
C GLY A 39 17.65 0.77 11.59
N LYS A 40 16.60 0.92 10.76
CA LYS A 40 15.72 2.08 10.81
C LYS A 40 14.68 1.90 11.92
N LYS A 41 14.92 2.57 13.06
CA LYS A 41 14.20 2.41 14.35
C LYS A 41 12.66 2.58 14.33
N ASN A 42 12.06 2.98 13.21
CA ASN A 42 10.63 3.25 13.07
C ASN A 42 10.00 2.56 11.85
N ILE A 43 10.72 1.66 11.19
CA ILE A 43 10.20 0.89 10.05
C ILE A 43 10.22 -0.58 10.45
N HIS A 44 9.02 -1.08 10.72
CA HIS A 44 8.82 -2.50 10.96
C HIS A 44 8.52 -3.18 9.64
N ALA A 45 9.19 -4.30 9.39
CA ALA A 45 8.83 -5.17 8.29
C ALA A 45 7.94 -6.30 8.80
N ILE A 46 7.02 -6.77 7.97
CA ILE A 46 6.25 -7.95 8.27
C ILE A 46 6.69 -9.06 7.33
N SER A 47 7.17 -10.15 7.90
CA SER A 47 7.48 -11.39 7.19
C SER A 47 6.30 -12.33 7.28
N ILE A 48 6.01 -13.02 6.16
CA ILE A 48 4.85 -13.90 6.00
C ILE A 48 5.31 -15.24 5.44
N SER A 49 4.84 -16.32 6.03
CA SER A 49 5.21 -17.69 5.68
C SER A 49 4.02 -18.62 5.81
N THR A 50 4.01 -19.68 5.00
CA THR A 50 3.09 -20.81 5.19
C THR A 50 3.56 -21.76 6.28
N GLN A 51 4.84 -21.68 6.67
CA GLN A 51 5.42 -22.49 7.73
C GLN A 51 5.41 -21.74 9.05
N ARG A 52 5.10 -22.46 10.13
CA ARG A 52 5.17 -21.93 11.49
C ARG A 52 6.62 -21.86 11.95
N ALA A 53 6.94 -20.79 12.69
CA ALA A 53 8.18 -20.67 13.46
C ALA A 53 7.87 -20.11 14.86
N ASP A 54 8.84 -20.20 15.76
CA ASP A 54 8.70 -19.65 17.11
C ASP A 54 8.55 -18.13 17.08
N HIS A 55 7.70 -17.60 17.96
CA HIS A 55 7.32 -16.18 18.05
C HIS A 55 6.47 -15.64 16.88
N TRP A 56 6.14 -16.47 15.88
CA TRP A 56 5.22 -16.07 14.81
C TRP A 56 3.77 -16.23 15.27
N PHE A 57 2.88 -15.38 14.75
CA PHE A 57 1.45 -15.41 15.04
C PHE A 57 0.62 -15.67 13.79
N PRO A 58 -0.56 -16.30 13.91
CA PRO A 58 -1.41 -16.57 12.76
C PRO A 58 -2.06 -15.29 12.24
N CYS A 59 -2.11 -15.14 10.93
CA CYS A 59 -2.71 -14.00 10.23
C CYS A 59 -3.44 -14.49 8.96
N PHE A 60 -4.47 -13.78 8.53
CA PHE A 60 -5.00 -13.97 7.18
C PHE A 60 -4.13 -13.20 6.18
N TRP A 61 -3.84 -13.81 5.05
CA TRP A 61 -3.02 -13.22 3.99
C TRP A 61 -3.75 -13.24 2.66
N LEU A 62 -3.71 -12.12 1.93
CA LEU A 62 -4.23 -12.00 0.58
C LEU A 62 -3.11 -11.57 -0.39
N PRO A 63 -2.65 -12.47 -1.28
CA PRO A 63 -1.67 -12.12 -2.30
C PRO A 63 -2.29 -11.27 -3.41
N TRP A 64 -1.43 -10.84 -4.34
CA TRP A 64 -1.82 -10.18 -5.59
C TRP A 64 -1.21 -10.89 -6.79
N GLY A 65 -1.67 -10.52 -7.98
CA GLY A 65 -1.08 -10.92 -9.24
C GLY A 65 -1.56 -10.03 -10.37
N GLY A 66 -0.75 -9.87 -11.42
CA GLY A 66 -1.08 -9.01 -12.55
C GLY A 66 -2.38 -9.43 -13.23
N ASP A 67 -3.28 -8.47 -13.44
CA ASP A 67 -4.60 -8.66 -14.07
C ASP A 67 -5.52 -9.69 -13.41
N LYS A 68 -5.36 -9.91 -12.10
CA LYS A 68 -6.14 -10.89 -11.34
C LYS A 68 -6.87 -10.24 -10.18
N THR A 69 -7.98 -10.85 -9.79
CA THR A 69 -8.69 -10.56 -8.55
C THR A 69 -8.57 -11.78 -7.63
N TYR A 70 -7.89 -11.61 -6.49
CA TYR A 70 -7.82 -12.61 -5.44
C TYR A 70 -8.88 -12.34 -4.38
N LYS A 71 -9.42 -13.37 -3.75
CA LYS A 71 -10.36 -13.22 -2.62
C LYS A 71 -10.08 -14.16 -1.46
N VAL A 72 -10.40 -13.71 -0.26
CA VAL A 72 -10.38 -14.51 0.97
C VAL A 72 -11.51 -14.10 1.91
N THR A 73 -12.28 -15.08 2.40
CA THR A 73 -13.22 -14.87 3.51
C THR A 73 -12.52 -15.16 4.82
N LEU A 74 -12.57 -14.21 5.77
CA LEU A 74 -11.81 -14.22 7.03
C LEU A 74 -12.44 -15.10 8.10
N VAL A 75 -12.59 -16.39 7.76
CA VAL A 75 -13.07 -17.45 8.63
C VAL A 75 -11.96 -18.46 8.82
N ASP A 76 -11.57 -18.69 10.07
CA ASP A 76 -10.54 -19.66 10.40
C ASP A 76 -11.13 -21.07 10.33
N LYS A 77 -10.81 -21.77 9.24
CA LYS A 77 -11.24 -23.17 9.00
C LYS A 77 -10.18 -24.20 9.33
N ARG A 78 -9.05 -23.81 9.94
CA ARG A 78 -8.02 -24.77 10.34
C ARG A 78 -8.62 -25.80 11.31
N PRO A 79 -8.31 -27.11 11.16
CA PRO A 79 -8.78 -28.14 12.09
C PRO A 79 -8.20 -27.92 13.49
N PHE A 80 -6.96 -27.44 13.57
CA PHE A 80 -6.26 -27.15 14.82
C PHE A 80 -5.93 -25.65 14.91
N LYS A 81 -6.36 -25.00 15.99
CA LYS A 81 -6.17 -23.55 16.23
C LYS A 81 -4.83 -23.23 16.88
N VAL A 82 -3.76 -23.83 16.35
CA VAL A 82 -2.39 -23.61 16.83
C VAL A 82 -2.06 -22.11 16.69
N GLY A 83 -1.48 -21.52 17.74
CA GLY A 83 -1.19 -20.09 17.82
C GLY A 83 -2.41 -19.19 18.08
N GLY A 84 -3.58 -19.79 18.31
CA GLY A 84 -4.84 -19.07 18.55
C GLY A 84 -5.54 -18.63 17.27
N GLU A 85 -6.62 -17.87 17.44
CA GLU A 85 -7.39 -17.30 16.33
C GLU A 85 -6.59 -16.19 15.61
N PRO A 86 -6.59 -16.14 14.26
CA PRO A 86 -5.98 -15.04 13.53
C PRO A 86 -6.76 -13.75 13.79
N LYS A 87 -6.07 -12.75 14.34
CA LYS A 87 -6.64 -11.42 14.65
C LYS A 87 -6.20 -10.33 13.69
N ILE A 88 -5.30 -10.68 12.76
CA ILE A 88 -4.71 -9.75 11.80
C ILE A 88 -4.98 -10.26 10.39
N PHE A 89 -5.33 -9.35 9.50
CA PHE A 89 -5.38 -9.55 8.06
C PHE A 89 -4.38 -8.63 7.40
N LEU A 90 -3.64 -9.14 6.43
CA LEU A 90 -2.72 -8.37 5.60
C LEU A 90 -2.97 -8.68 4.14
N THR A 91 -2.87 -7.65 3.29
CA THR A 91 -2.70 -7.84 1.86
C THR A 91 -1.25 -7.57 1.46
N ALA A 92 -0.84 -8.11 0.30
CA ALA A 92 0.31 -7.58 -0.41
C ALA A 92 0.19 -6.06 -0.64
N ALA A 93 1.36 -5.42 -0.78
CA ALA A 93 1.45 -3.99 -1.04
C ALA A 93 0.56 -3.60 -2.23
N VAL A 94 -0.17 -2.50 -2.06
CA VAL A 94 -1.12 -2.02 -3.07
C VAL A 94 -0.44 -0.94 -3.90
N ASP A 95 -0.16 -1.28 -5.16
CA ASP A 95 0.46 -0.39 -6.14
C ASP A 95 -0.44 -0.31 -7.38
N GLY A 96 -1.37 0.64 -7.35
CA GLY A 96 -2.43 0.75 -8.35
C GLY A 96 -3.46 -0.39 -8.33
N CYS A 97 -3.43 -1.22 -7.28
CA CYS A 97 -4.47 -2.21 -7.01
C CYS A 97 -5.72 -1.54 -6.41
N SER A 98 -6.78 -2.32 -6.19
CA SER A 98 -7.93 -1.92 -5.38
C SER A 98 -8.31 -3.04 -4.43
N VAL A 99 -8.72 -2.67 -3.21
CA VAL A 99 -9.09 -3.63 -2.17
C VAL A 99 -10.54 -3.40 -1.77
N PHE A 100 -11.32 -4.48 -1.84
CA PHE A 100 -12.75 -4.42 -1.57
C PHE A 100 -13.07 -5.28 -0.37
N VAL A 101 -14.00 -4.82 0.47
CA VAL A 101 -14.44 -5.53 1.67
C VAL A 101 -15.97 -5.56 1.67
N GLU A 102 -16.53 -6.75 1.78
CA GLU A 102 -17.97 -6.96 1.91
C GLU A 102 -18.27 -8.09 2.91
N GLY A 103 -19.54 -8.25 3.24
CA GLY A 103 -20.00 -9.19 4.25
C GLY A 103 -20.02 -8.59 5.66
N THR A 104 -20.31 -9.37 6.70
CA THR A 104 -20.44 -8.87 8.08
C THR A 104 -19.10 -8.62 8.74
N GLU A 105 -19.09 -7.78 9.79
CA GLU A 105 -17.94 -7.57 10.67
C GLU A 105 -17.34 -8.86 11.22
N GLU A 106 -18.15 -9.89 11.42
CA GLU A 106 -17.71 -11.17 11.96
C GLU A 106 -17.04 -12.08 10.91
N GLU A 107 -17.51 -12.04 9.66
CA GLU A 107 -17.09 -12.92 8.57
C GLU A 107 -16.91 -12.19 7.21
N PRO A 108 -16.07 -11.14 7.13
CA PRO A 108 -15.92 -10.37 5.89
C PRO A 108 -15.19 -11.18 4.82
N THR A 109 -15.49 -10.86 3.57
CA THR A 109 -14.71 -11.28 2.39
C THR A 109 -13.95 -10.09 1.84
N VAL A 110 -12.64 -10.30 1.66
CA VAL A 110 -11.72 -9.29 1.15
C VAL A 110 -11.25 -9.67 -0.25
N TYR A 111 -11.21 -8.70 -1.14
CA TYR A 111 -10.73 -8.85 -2.51
C TYR A 111 -9.53 -7.97 -2.76
N HIS A 112 -8.56 -8.47 -3.50
CA HIS A 112 -7.43 -7.70 -4.02
C HIS A 112 -7.48 -7.81 -5.54
N ALA A 113 -7.90 -6.73 -6.19
CA ALA A 113 -7.96 -6.63 -7.64
C ALA A 113 -6.76 -5.86 -8.18
N ASN A 114 -6.27 -6.31 -9.33
CA ASN A 114 -5.21 -5.65 -10.09
C ASN A 114 -5.59 -5.65 -11.58
N ALA A 115 -5.25 -4.56 -12.29
CA ALA A 115 -5.45 -4.39 -13.72
C ALA A 115 -4.20 -3.79 -14.41
N MET A 116 -3.00 -4.12 -13.90
CA MET A 116 -1.73 -3.52 -14.34
C MET A 116 -1.37 -3.81 -15.80
N GLY A 117 -1.75 -4.96 -16.34
CA GLY A 117 -1.51 -5.34 -17.74
C GLY A 117 -2.58 -4.84 -18.71
N GLN A 118 -3.69 -4.32 -18.19
CA GLN A 118 -4.74 -3.73 -19.01
C GLN A 118 -4.42 -2.26 -19.26
N ASN A 119 -4.12 -1.95 -20.52
CA ASN A 119 -4.03 -0.60 -21.02
C ASN A 119 -5.19 -0.39 -22.00
N PRO A 120 -6.03 0.63 -21.80
CA PRO A 120 -7.03 0.95 -22.81
C PRO A 120 -6.32 1.27 -24.13
N SER A 121 -6.83 0.70 -25.22
CA SER A 121 -6.26 0.90 -26.56
C SER A 121 -6.31 2.38 -26.94
N GLY A 122 -5.22 2.88 -27.53
CA GLY A 122 -5.15 4.27 -28.01
C GLY A 122 -4.70 5.29 -26.96
N PHE A 123 -4.33 4.84 -25.75
CA PHE A 123 -3.77 5.74 -24.74
C PHE A 123 -2.24 5.79 -24.79
N ASP A 124 -1.68 6.99 -24.76
CA ASP A 124 -0.24 7.20 -24.53
C ASP A 124 0.04 7.28 -23.02
N LEU A 125 0.75 6.28 -22.51
CA LEU A 125 1.12 6.16 -21.08
C LEU A 125 1.97 7.32 -20.57
N ASN A 126 2.59 8.13 -21.42
CA ASN A 126 3.37 9.27 -20.98
C ASN A 126 2.52 10.52 -20.75
N THR A 127 1.45 10.68 -21.52
CA THR A 127 0.61 11.88 -21.51
C THR A 127 -0.72 11.65 -20.80
N GLN A 128 -1.19 10.41 -20.72
CA GLN A 128 -2.54 10.07 -20.24
C GLN A 128 -2.55 9.11 -19.04
N ARG A 129 -1.53 9.18 -18.18
CA ARG A 129 -1.45 8.35 -16.96
C ARG A 129 -2.71 8.41 -16.11
N TYR A 130 -3.31 9.59 -15.99
CA TYR A 130 -4.57 9.81 -15.28
C TYR A 130 -5.68 8.91 -15.81
N ALA A 131 -5.99 9.04 -17.11
CA ALA A 131 -7.11 8.34 -17.73
C ALA A 131 -6.91 6.82 -17.70
N VAL A 132 -5.68 6.34 -17.92
CA VAL A 132 -5.34 4.91 -17.82
C VAL A 132 -5.58 4.37 -16.41
N ARG A 133 -5.25 5.15 -15.36
CA ARG A 133 -5.48 4.72 -13.97
C ARG A 133 -6.96 4.73 -13.60
N VAL A 134 -7.74 5.69 -14.09
CA VAL A 134 -9.20 5.71 -13.93
C VAL A 134 -9.84 4.50 -14.60
N ASP A 135 -9.48 4.23 -15.87
CA ASP A 135 -9.98 3.07 -16.63
C ASP A 135 -9.68 1.75 -15.92
N ARG A 136 -8.45 1.57 -15.43
CA ARG A 136 -8.08 0.41 -14.60
C ARG A 136 -8.90 0.31 -13.33
N SER A 137 -9.17 1.43 -12.65
CA SER A 137 -10.02 1.44 -11.44
C SER A 137 -11.43 0.96 -11.76
N MET A 138 -12.02 1.46 -12.85
CA MET A 138 -13.33 1.02 -13.34
C MET A 138 -13.34 -0.47 -13.67
N LEU A 139 -12.33 -0.96 -14.41
CA LEU A 139 -12.24 -2.38 -14.75
C LEU A 139 -12.13 -3.28 -13.50
N MET A 140 -11.36 -2.88 -12.49
CA MET A 140 -11.28 -3.63 -11.23
C MET A 140 -12.62 -3.67 -10.50
N ARG A 141 -13.38 -2.58 -10.55
CA ARG A 141 -14.74 -2.49 -9.99
C ARG A 141 -15.73 -3.37 -10.77
N ASP A 142 -15.70 -3.34 -12.10
CA ASP A 142 -16.57 -4.17 -12.94
C ASP A 142 -16.31 -5.66 -12.72
N ARG A 143 -15.03 -6.05 -12.61
CA ARG A 143 -14.64 -7.43 -12.26
C ARG A 143 -15.22 -7.86 -10.93
N LEU A 144 -15.27 -6.97 -9.93
CA LEU A 144 -15.88 -7.29 -8.65
C LEU A 144 -17.39 -7.44 -8.76
N LEU A 145 -18.08 -6.53 -9.47
CA LEU A 145 -19.53 -6.61 -9.66
C LEU A 145 -19.94 -7.89 -10.41
N ALA A 146 -19.05 -8.47 -11.21
CA ALA A 146 -19.24 -9.76 -11.86
C ALA A 146 -19.03 -10.97 -10.92
N ILE A 147 -18.48 -10.78 -9.72
CA ILE A 147 -18.33 -11.85 -8.72
C ILE A 147 -19.65 -12.00 -7.96
N PRO A 148 -20.23 -13.22 -7.89
CA PRO A 148 -21.42 -13.45 -7.08
C PRO A 148 -21.18 -13.09 -5.62
N GLU A 149 -22.19 -12.52 -4.97
CA GLU A 149 -22.12 -12.16 -3.56
C GLU A 149 -21.62 -13.33 -2.69
N PRO A 150 -20.86 -13.06 -1.62
CA PRO A 150 -20.37 -14.11 -0.75
C PRO A 150 -21.54 -14.81 -0.09
N LYS A 151 -21.51 -16.14 -0.05
CA LYS A 151 -22.55 -16.95 0.62
C LYS A 151 -22.60 -16.75 2.15
N ARG A 152 -21.62 -16.05 2.74
CA ARG A 152 -21.47 -15.87 4.19
C ARG A 152 -21.32 -14.40 4.52
N GLY A 153 -21.87 -14.01 5.67
CA GLY A 153 -21.83 -12.62 6.11
C GLY A 153 -22.67 -11.67 5.26
N THR A 154 -23.61 -12.14 4.44
CA THR A 154 -24.50 -11.25 3.66
C THR A 154 -25.26 -10.31 4.58
N GLY A 155 -25.22 -9.00 4.33
CA GLY A 155 -26.02 -8.02 5.08
C GLY A 155 -25.32 -6.69 5.41
N SER A 156 -24.00 -6.60 5.32
CA SER A 156 -23.30 -5.29 5.31
C SER A 156 -22.99 -4.95 3.87
N GLY A 157 -23.50 -3.82 3.38
CA GLY A 157 -23.27 -3.39 2.00
C GLY A 157 -21.78 -3.37 1.62
N LEU A 158 -21.52 -3.58 0.34
CA LEU A 158 -20.18 -3.53 -0.25
C LEU A 158 -19.51 -2.18 0.05
N ARG A 159 -18.25 -2.22 0.50
CA ARG A 159 -17.40 -1.05 0.69
C ARG A 159 -16.06 -1.26 0.02
N VAL A 160 -15.47 -0.15 -0.41
CA VAL A 160 -14.30 -0.15 -1.27
C VAL A 160 -13.25 0.78 -0.70
N ALA A 161 -12.00 0.31 -0.66
CA ALA A 161 -10.82 1.17 -0.64
C ALA A 161 -10.23 1.13 -2.06
N GLU A 162 -10.53 2.16 -2.85
CA GLU A 162 -10.02 2.29 -4.21
C GLU A 162 -8.57 2.80 -4.17
N GLY A 163 -7.82 2.60 -5.25
CA GLY A 163 -6.45 3.08 -5.33
C GLY A 163 -6.32 4.58 -4.99
N GLY A 164 -7.32 5.39 -5.34
CA GLY A 164 -7.37 6.81 -5.00
C GLY A 164 -7.46 7.13 -3.51
N ASP A 165 -8.00 6.22 -2.70
CA ASP A 165 -8.19 6.46 -1.27
C ASP A 165 -6.86 6.42 -0.50
N TYR A 166 -5.94 5.55 -0.89
CA TYR A 166 -4.67 5.35 -0.17
C TYR A 166 -3.41 5.66 -0.99
N MET A 167 -3.57 5.96 -2.27
CA MET A 167 -2.54 6.55 -3.12
C MET A 167 -3.14 7.78 -3.79
N ILE A 168 -3.16 8.89 -3.06
CA ILE A 168 -3.75 10.14 -3.56
C ILE A 168 -3.06 10.62 -4.86
N ASP A 169 -1.77 10.28 -5.01
CA ASP A 169 -0.95 10.52 -6.20
C ASP A 169 -1.22 9.52 -7.36
N PHE A 170 -1.91 8.42 -7.05
CA PHE A 170 -2.29 7.43 -8.05
C PHE A 170 -3.37 7.98 -8.95
N LEU A 171 -4.46 8.53 -8.42
CA LEU A 171 -5.45 9.11 -9.32
C LEU A 171 -5.00 10.49 -9.79
N GLN A 172 -4.47 11.39 -8.96
CA GLN A 172 -4.15 12.76 -9.38
C GLN A 172 -2.75 13.16 -8.92
N ALA A 173 -2.19 14.28 -9.37
CA ALA A 173 -1.07 14.86 -8.63
C ALA A 173 -1.55 15.19 -7.21
N LEU A 174 -0.64 15.19 -6.23
CA LEU A 174 -0.95 15.71 -4.90
C LEU A 174 -1.56 17.11 -5.06
N PRO A 175 -2.65 17.46 -4.34
CA PRO A 175 -3.17 18.81 -4.35
C PRO A 175 -2.04 19.79 -4.04
N PRO A 176 -1.85 20.89 -4.81
CA PRO A 176 -0.68 21.76 -4.64
C PRO A 176 -0.49 22.29 -3.21
N GLN A 177 -1.58 22.53 -2.50
CA GLN A 177 -1.57 22.95 -1.09
C GLN A 177 -1.03 21.87 -0.17
N GLU A 178 -1.41 20.60 -0.39
CA GLU A 178 -0.93 19.47 0.40
C GLU A 178 0.52 19.14 0.07
N GLU A 179 0.91 19.19 -1.22
CA GLU A 179 2.30 19.06 -1.63
C GLU A 179 3.19 20.12 -0.98
N GLN A 180 2.75 21.39 -1.00
CA GLN A 180 3.49 22.48 -0.36
C GLN A 180 3.60 22.28 1.16
N ARG A 181 2.50 21.90 1.83
CA ARG A 181 2.49 21.59 3.27
C ARG A 181 3.52 20.52 3.61
N LEU A 182 3.58 19.44 2.82
CA LEU A 182 4.54 18.34 3.02
C LEU A 182 5.99 18.79 2.72
N LYS A 183 6.20 19.64 1.71
CA LYS A 183 7.51 20.24 1.42
C LYS A 183 7.98 21.15 2.56
N ASP A 184 7.09 21.92 3.17
CA ASP A 184 7.40 22.78 4.31
C ASP A 184 7.76 21.95 5.56
N GLU A 185 7.00 20.88 5.83
CA GLU A 185 7.27 19.93 6.91
C GLU A 185 8.66 19.26 6.73
N ALA A 186 8.96 18.82 5.51
CA ALA A 186 10.27 18.29 5.13
C ALA A 186 11.40 19.33 5.32
N ALA A 187 11.19 20.58 4.87
CA ALA A 187 12.16 21.65 5.01
C ALA A 187 12.46 21.99 6.48
N GLN A 188 11.43 22.02 7.33
CA GLN A 188 11.58 22.21 8.77
C GLN A 188 12.40 21.08 9.39
N TRP A 189 12.14 19.83 9.02
CA TRP A 189 12.92 18.69 9.47
C TRP A 189 14.39 18.78 9.05
N LEU A 190 14.67 19.12 7.79
CA LEU A 190 16.03 19.27 7.27
C LEU A 190 16.79 20.39 7.99
N ARG A 191 16.13 21.53 8.26
CA ARG A 191 16.70 22.62 9.08
C ARG A 191 17.06 22.14 10.48
N LYS A 192 16.19 21.39 11.17
CA LYS A 192 16.47 20.83 12.49
C LYS A 192 17.69 19.91 12.48
N LYS A 193 17.91 19.18 11.38
CA LYS A 193 19.07 18.31 11.16
C LYS A 193 20.30 19.03 10.60
N LYS A 194 20.23 20.35 10.38
CA LYS A 194 21.29 21.16 9.76
C LYS A 194 21.69 20.66 8.36
N ILE A 195 20.74 20.09 7.63
CA ILE A 195 20.92 19.65 6.25
C ILE A 195 20.40 20.75 5.34
N GLN A 196 21.23 21.17 4.38
CA GLN A 196 20.82 22.10 3.32
C GLN A 196 20.50 21.29 2.06
N PRO A 197 19.21 21.17 1.68
CA PRO A 197 18.87 20.55 0.40
C PRO A 197 19.34 21.43 -0.75
N GLY A 198 19.54 20.81 -1.90
CA GLY A 198 19.77 21.50 -3.15
C GLY A 198 18.64 22.44 -3.53
N GLN A 199 18.95 23.35 -4.44
CA GLN A 199 17.97 24.20 -5.09
C GLN A 199 18.23 24.16 -6.60
N GLY A 200 17.17 24.32 -7.39
CA GLY A 200 17.23 24.33 -8.85
C GLY A 200 17.34 22.94 -9.46
N THR A 201 17.87 22.88 -10.68
CA THR A 201 17.92 21.65 -11.48
C THR A 201 19.32 21.27 -11.88
N ALA A 202 19.59 19.97 -12.03
CA ALA A 202 20.84 19.43 -12.56
C ALA A 202 20.60 18.54 -13.79
N GLN A 203 21.51 18.60 -14.75
CA GLN A 203 21.47 17.79 -15.96
C GLN A 203 22.13 16.42 -15.72
N GLY A 204 21.43 15.36 -16.13
CA GLY A 204 21.89 13.98 -16.14
C GLY A 204 22.78 13.67 -17.34
N ALA A 205 23.48 12.52 -17.27
CA ALA A 205 24.37 12.08 -18.34
C ALA A 205 23.67 11.87 -19.69
N ASN A 206 22.35 11.63 -19.68
CA ASN A 206 21.49 11.50 -20.86
C ASN A 206 20.78 12.80 -21.24
N GLY A 207 21.20 13.95 -20.69
CA GLY A 207 20.54 15.24 -20.91
C GLY A 207 19.27 15.47 -20.07
N ALA A 208 18.79 14.48 -19.31
CA ALA A 208 17.59 14.64 -18.50
C ALA A 208 17.81 15.65 -17.36
N VAL A 209 16.91 16.62 -17.24
CA VAL A 209 16.93 17.62 -16.17
C VAL A 209 16.25 17.02 -14.92
N ARG A 210 16.90 17.13 -13.76
CA ARG A 210 16.37 16.68 -12.46
C ARG A 210 16.25 17.86 -11.50
N ASP A 211 15.12 17.96 -10.81
CA ASP A 211 14.97 18.86 -9.68
C ASP A 211 15.80 18.34 -8.49
N MET A 212 16.63 19.23 -7.92
CA MET A 212 17.52 18.93 -6.80
C MET A 212 16.96 19.37 -5.45
N GLY A 213 15.79 20.01 -5.47
CA GLY A 213 15.03 20.42 -4.30
C GLY A 213 14.43 19.25 -3.52
N ILE A 214 13.50 19.61 -2.62
CA ILE A 214 12.69 18.65 -1.89
C ILE A 214 11.58 18.17 -2.80
N GLN A 215 11.59 16.89 -3.11
CA GLN A 215 10.51 16.19 -3.79
C GLN A 215 9.72 15.41 -2.75
N VAL A 216 8.41 15.42 -2.87
CA VAL A 216 7.52 14.64 -2.03
C VAL A 216 6.78 13.66 -2.91
N GLU A 217 6.78 12.40 -2.52
CA GLU A 217 6.11 11.33 -3.22
C GLU A 217 5.17 10.65 -2.23
N ALA A 218 3.87 10.64 -2.52
CA ALA A 218 3.00 9.66 -1.89
C ALA A 218 3.33 8.29 -2.50
N HIS A 219 3.32 7.24 -1.69
CA HIS A 219 3.66 5.90 -2.14
C HIS A 219 2.59 4.90 -1.75
N GLN A 220 2.66 3.77 -2.47
CA GLN A 220 2.06 2.46 -2.20
C GLN A 220 1.59 2.32 -0.75
N GLY A 221 0.30 2.06 -0.58
CA GLY A 221 -0.26 1.74 0.72
C GLY A 221 -0.10 0.25 1.07
N THR A 222 -0.63 -0.10 2.23
CA THR A 222 -1.03 -1.46 2.56
C THR A 222 -2.44 -1.38 3.11
N VAL A 223 -3.31 -2.30 2.71
CA VAL A 223 -4.59 -2.51 3.39
C VAL A 223 -4.41 -3.63 4.41
N PHE A 224 -4.96 -3.45 5.60
CA PHE A 224 -4.90 -4.44 6.66
C PHE A 224 -6.19 -4.44 7.48
N GLY A 225 -6.42 -5.54 8.17
CA GLY A 225 -7.59 -5.73 9.02
C GLY A 225 -7.17 -6.10 10.43
N VAL A 226 -7.93 -5.63 11.41
CA VAL A 226 -7.76 -5.97 12.82
C VAL A 226 -9.07 -6.52 13.36
N LYS A 227 -9.00 -7.66 14.04
CA LYS A 227 -10.16 -8.29 14.69
C LYS A 227 -10.16 -7.96 16.19
N LYS A 228 -11.21 -7.29 16.66
CA LYS A 228 -11.45 -7.03 18.09
C LYS A 228 -12.88 -7.43 18.43
N ASN A 229 -13.07 -8.14 19.55
CA ASN A 229 -14.41 -8.61 19.97
C ASN A 229 -15.16 -9.36 18.86
N LYS A 230 -14.44 -10.23 18.15
CA LYS A 230 -14.92 -10.99 16.98
C LYS A 230 -15.31 -10.17 15.75
N ARG A 231 -15.12 -8.85 15.77
CA ARG A 231 -15.46 -7.92 14.68
C ARG A 231 -14.21 -7.39 14.00
N TRP A 232 -14.21 -7.40 12.69
CA TRP A 232 -13.15 -6.87 11.85
C TRP A 232 -13.33 -5.37 11.65
N SER A 233 -12.21 -4.66 11.57
CA SER A 233 -12.12 -3.30 11.04
C SER A 233 -10.98 -3.27 10.06
N PHE A 234 -11.17 -2.57 8.94
CA PHE A 234 -10.12 -2.45 7.91
C PHE A 234 -9.62 -1.03 7.80
N TYR A 235 -8.33 -0.97 7.52
CA TYR A 235 -7.56 0.23 7.46
C TYR A 235 -6.70 0.21 6.21
N TYR A 236 -6.41 1.39 5.67
CA TYR A 236 -5.33 1.55 4.73
C TYR A 236 -4.26 2.45 5.34
N GLN A 237 -3.01 2.16 5.00
CA GLN A 237 -1.88 3.00 5.31
C GLN A 237 -1.57 3.88 4.09
N ARG A 238 -1.60 5.20 4.25
CA ARG A 238 -0.98 6.14 3.31
C ARG A 238 0.44 6.40 3.75
N ARG A 239 1.39 6.38 2.82
CA ARG A 239 2.79 6.68 3.12
C ARG A 239 3.25 7.84 2.25
N VAL A 240 3.95 8.78 2.87
CA VAL A 240 4.61 9.87 2.15
C VAL A 240 6.11 9.71 2.35
N SER A 241 6.87 9.71 1.27
CA SER A 241 8.32 9.86 1.32
C SER A 241 8.72 11.24 0.81
N MET A 242 9.86 11.70 1.28
CA MET A 242 10.60 12.76 0.60
C MET A 242 11.86 12.21 -0.04
N LYS A 243 12.22 12.84 -1.15
CA LYS A 243 13.53 12.77 -1.75
C LYS A 243 14.17 14.15 -1.71
N TYR A 244 15.43 14.21 -1.36
CA TYR A 244 16.20 15.45 -1.41
C TYR A 244 17.62 15.14 -1.85
N SER A 245 18.28 16.13 -2.43
CA SER A 245 19.68 16.01 -2.84
C SER A 245 20.55 16.98 -2.09
N THR A 246 21.79 16.59 -1.79
CA THR A 246 22.83 17.48 -1.24
C THR A 246 24.07 17.47 -2.12
N PRO A 247 24.82 18.58 -2.21
CA PRO A 247 26.09 18.60 -2.92
C PRO A 247 27.07 17.59 -2.32
N LYS A 248 27.83 16.90 -3.17
CA LYS A 248 29.00 16.14 -2.71
C LYS A 248 30.08 17.12 -2.25
N SER A 249 30.72 16.81 -1.11
CA SER A 249 31.80 17.63 -0.57
C SER A 249 32.90 17.88 -1.62
N GLY A 250 33.39 19.12 -1.69
CA GLY A 250 34.44 19.53 -2.63
C GLY A 250 34.01 19.68 -4.09
N ARG A 251 32.72 19.61 -4.42
CA ARG A 251 32.22 19.85 -5.78
C ARG A 251 31.66 21.27 -5.91
N THR A 252 32.16 22.00 -6.91
CA THR A 252 31.71 23.36 -7.26
C THR A 252 30.72 23.39 -8.43
N ASP A 253 30.84 22.44 -9.36
CA ASP A 253 29.90 22.29 -10.48
C ASP A 253 28.63 21.57 -10.04
N LEU A 254 27.62 22.32 -9.61
CA LEU A 254 26.33 21.77 -9.19
C LEU A 254 25.37 21.50 -10.36
N SER A 255 25.77 21.81 -11.60
CA SER A 255 24.92 21.60 -12.79
C SER A 255 24.77 20.12 -13.18
N LYS A 256 25.63 19.23 -12.66
CA LYS A 256 25.66 17.80 -13.04
C LYS A 256 25.16 16.91 -11.92
N THR A 257 24.19 16.03 -12.20
CA THR A 257 23.58 15.14 -11.18
C THR A 257 24.59 14.24 -10.46
N LYS A 258 25.68 13.82 -11.13
CA LYS A 258 26.75 13.00 -10.52
C LYS A 258 27.44 13.67 -9.32
N ASN A 259 27.33 15.00 -9.21
CA ASN A 259 27.93 15.79 -8.14
C ASN A 259 27.02 15.93 -6.91
N TRP A 260 25.90 15.20 -6.89
CA TRP A 260 24.94 15.22 -5.81
C TRP A 260 24.79 13.85 -5.14
N ASN A 261 24.51 13.85 -3.85
CA ASN A 261 24.00 12.70 -3.13
C ASN A 261 22.48 12.83 -3.06
N THR A 262 21.74 11.80 -3.47
CA THR A 262 20.28 11.77 -3.36
C THR A 262 19.89 10.85 -2.21
N TYR A 263 19.02 11.35 -1.35
CA TYR A 263 18.49 10.64 -0.20
C TYR A 263 16.99 10.48 -0.36
N SER A 264 16.45 9.40 0.21
CA SER A 264 15.01 9.16 0.31
C SER A 264 14.67 8.71 1.72
N MET A 265 13.59 9.26 2.28
CA MET A 265 13.07 8.83 3.57
C MET A 265 11.57 9.01 3.69
N TRP A 266 10.95 8.24 4.56
CA TRP A 266 9.54 8.34 4.89
C TRP A 266 9.31 9.54 5.81
N LEU A 267 8.41 10.44 5.42
CA LEU A 267 7.98 11.61 6.20
C LEU A 267 6.86 11.23 7.17
N SER A 268 5.82 10.57 6.65
CA SER A 268 4.61 10.29 7.41
C SER A 268 3.97 8.99 6.96
N ALA A 269 3.25 8.39 7.91
CA ALA A 269 2.31 7.32 7.65
C ALA A 269 0.98 7.69 8.32
N GLU A 270 -0.09 7.76 7.53
CA GLU A 270 -1.44 7.94 8.02
C GLU A 270 -2.15 6.58 7.94
N VAL A 271 -2.88 6.22 8.98
CA VAL A 271 -3.72 5.01 8.99
C VAL A 271 -5.16 5.47 9.06
N VAL A 272 -5.95 5.11 8.05
CA VAL A 272 -7.36 5.51 7.96
C VAL A 272 -8.22 4.28 8.01
N LYS A 273 -9.21 4.26 8.90
CA LYS A 273 -10.23 3.23 8.95
C LYS A 273 -11.24 3.50 7.84
N PHE A 274 -11.51 2.53 6.97
CA PHE A 274 -12.50 2.67 5.90
C PHE A 274 -13.69 1.71 6.05
N TRP A 275 -13.62 0.77 7.00
CA TRP A 275 -14.64 -0.24 7.20
C TRP A 275 -14.72 -0.70 8.67
N PRO A 276 -15.93 -0.99 9.21
CA PRO A 276 -17.26 -1.01 8.58
C PRO A 276 -17.90 0.37 8.40
N THR A 277 -17.52 1.31 9.26
CA THR A 277 -17.92 2.71 9.21
C THR A 277 -16.92 3.45 8.32
N GLY A 278 -17.32 3.79 7.08
CA GLY A 278 -16.49 4.58 6.16
C GLY A 278 -16.37 6.06 6.56
N GLY A 279 -16.38 6.35 7.86
CA GLY A 279 -16.36 7.70 8.40
C GLY A 279 -14.94 8.17 8.68
N ASN A 280 -14.76 9.49 8.56
CA ASN A 280 -13.53 10.30 8.71
C ASN A 280 -12.77 10.16 10.04
N GLU A 281 -12.92 9.06 10.79
CA GLU A 281 -11.99 8.71 11.86
C GLU A 281 -10.65 8.34 11.24
N VAL A 282 -9.86 9.36 10.99
CA VAL A 282 -8.42 9.27 10.82
C VAL A 282 -7.83 9.26 12.23
N PRO A 283 -7.46 8.11 12.83
CA PRO A 283 -6.44 8.13 13.85
C PRO A 283 -5.16 8.65 13.18
N ARG A 284 -4.93 9.97 13.27
CA ARG A 284 -3.65 10.55 12.89
C ARG A 284 -2.62 9.92 13.81
N ILE A 285 -1.83 9.01 13.26
CA ILE A 285 -0.54 8.68 13.85
C ILE A 285 0.30 9.92 13.56
N THR A 286 0.29 10.87 14.51
CA THR A 286 1.13 12.07 14.47
C THR A 286 2.56 11.63 14.14
N PRO A 287 3.29 12.31 13.24
CA PRO A 287 4.68 11.98 12.96
C PRO A 287 5.41 11.79 14.29
N LEU A 288 6.03 10.61 14.45
CA LEU A 288 6.64 10.21 15.71
C LEU A 288 7.59 11.34 16.16
N PRO A 289 7.34 11.97 17.32
CA PRO A 289 8.02 13.22 17.71
C PRO A 289 9.55 13.08 17.83
N ASN A 290 10.05 11.84 17.81
CA ASN A 290 11.46 11.51 17.85
C ASN A 290 11.81 10.55 16.71
N TRP A 291 12.15 11.10 15.53
CA TRP A 291 12.82 10.36 14.47
C TRP A 291 14.35 10.47 14.68
N PRO A 292 15.04 9.42 15.19
CA PRO A 292 16.49 9.41 15.24
C PRO A 292 17.01 9.29 13.82
N GLY A 293 18.10 10.01 13.52
CA GLY A 293 18.77 9.97 12.22
C GLY A 293 19.35 8.60 11.91
#